data_AF-A0A2N1RYS6-F1
#
_entry.id   AF-A0A2N1RYS6-F1
#
_cell.length_a   1.000
_cell.length_b   1.000
_cell.length_c   1.000
_cell.angle_alpha   90.00
_cell.angle_beta   90.00
_cell.angle_gamma   90.00
#
_symmetry.space_group_name_H-M   'P 1'
#
loop_
_entity.id
_entity.type
_entity.pdbx_description
1 polymer ?
#
loop_
_entity_poly.entity_id
_entity_poly.type
_entity_poly.pdbx_seq_one_letter_code
_entity_poly.pdbx_strand_id
1 'polypeptide(L)'
;MLALMQVPAGLTYTYTLQYMGITFLTMPFLFGDLTLRGTLQGVGDSLTPLYVQTASVVLNVVLDPIFIFGWGPIPAMEVAGAAWATFLARMVSCSLSMAFLFGGFKRVRVRFPLMRPNRATLSLMSRIGLPAAIGQSFSSLGFAVMQGVVNSFGPAVIAAFGVGNRVQSFFNMPAQGISQGTAILVGKKLGEHKSGEAASIAKRGLLICGIFISIGMGLVMIYGKYVIMFFVNDPDVIAHGVQMFRITSASVVFFALYTVVMGAFQGGGMTRPIMVMNIVRLWGLRVPLSYLLPLALGLGSSGIWWAMLISNFLVLLWSLYLFGKGSWKVTLDLET
;
A
#
# COMPACT_ATOMS: atom_id res chain seq x y z
N MET A 1 15.06 12.12 8.85
CA MET A 1 14.78 10.85 8.14
C MET A 1 16.04 10.28 7.48
N LEU A 2 16.74 11.01 6.60
CA LEU A 2 17.97 10.53 5.94
C LEU A 2 19.10 10.15 6.91
N ALA A 3 19.30 10.94 7.98
CA ALA A 3 20.24 10.59 9.06
C ALA A 3 19.83 9.34 9.85
N LEU A 4 18.53 9.05 9.92
CA LEU A 4 17.95 7.89 10.59
C LEU A 4 18.08 6.61 9.75
N MET A 5 18.19 6.75 8.42
CA MET A 5 18.41 5.66 7.46
C MET A 5 19.89 5.43 7.15
N GLN A 6 20.82 6.15 7.80
CA GLN A 6 22.27 6.03 7.64
C GLN A 6 22.73 6.09 6.16
N VAL A 7 22.13 6.99 5.37
CA VAL A 7 22.54 7.16 3.96
C VAL A 7 23.98 7.69 3.91
N PRO A 8 24.91 7.07 3.15
CA PRO A 8 26.30 7.50 3.05
C PRO A 8 26.41 8.97 2.63
N ALA A 9 27.30 9.72 3.28
CA ALA A 9 27.60 11.11 2.90
C ALA A 9 28.29 11.14 1.53
N GLY A 10 27.76 11.91 0.57
CA GLY A 10 28.27 12.00 -0.80
C GLY A 10 27.20 12.41 -1.81
N LEU A 11 27.44 12.16 -3.11
CA LEU A 11 26.53 12.50 -4.21
C LEU A 11 25.11 11.93 -4.01
N THR A 12 24.99 10.73 -3.46
CA THR A 12 23.72 10.08 -3.12
C THR A 12 22.87 10.91 -2.17
N TYR A 13 23.50 11.57 -1.18
CA TYR A 13 22.80 12.42 -0.23
C TYR A 13 22.23 13.68 -0.91
N THR A 14 23.02 14.33 -1.77
CA THR A 14 22.61 15.52 -2.51
C THR A 14 21.47 15.22 -3.49
N TYR A 15 21.58 14.14 -4.28
CA TYR A 15 20.50 13.71 -5.17
C TYR A 15 19.24 13.34 -4.40
N THR A 16 19.38 12.69 -3.24
CA THR A 16 18.22 12.33 -2.42
C THR A 16 17.54 13.58 -1.85
N LEU A 17 18.30 14.58 -1.39
CA LEU A 17 17.73 15.85 -0.90
C LEU A 17 16.96 16.59 -1.99
N GLN A 18 17.53 16.71 -3.19
CA GLN A 18 16.86 17.35 -4.33
C GLN A 18 15.57 16.60 -4.70
N TYR A 19 15.66 15.27 -4.83
CA TYR A 19 14.52 14.42 -5.15
C TYR A 19 13.40 14.53 -4.10
N MET A 20 13.75 14.46 -2.81
CA MET A 20 12.79 14.60 -1.72
C MET A 20 12.15 15.99 -1.72
N GLY A 21 12.93 17.05 -1.89
CA GLY A 21 12.42 18.43 -1.93
C GLY A 21 11.35 18.62 -3.00
N ILE A 22 11.60 18.15 -4.23
CA ILE A 22 10.64 18.22 -5.33
C ILE A 22 9.42 17.31 -5.06
N THR A 23 9.64 16.13 -4.50
CA THR A 23 8.56 15.18 -4.16
C THR A 23 7.61 15.75 -3.09
N PHE A 24 8.10 16.57 -2.16
CA PHE A 24 7.25 17.25 -1.18
C PHE A 24 6.34 18.29 -1.82
N LEU A 25 6.81 19.00 -2.87
CA LEU A 25 5.97 19.92 -3.64
C LEU A 25 4.79 19.21 -4.30
N THR A 26 4.86 17.88 -4.48
CA THR A 26 3.79 17.10 -5.10
C THR A 26 2.63 16.76 -4.16
N MET A 27 2.78 16.99 -2.85
CA MET A 27 1.79 16.61 -1.84
C MET A 27 0.41 17.26 -2.04
N PRO A 28 0.28 18.58 -2.33
CA PRO A 28 -1.04 19.18 -2.56
C PRO A 28 -1.79 18.55 -3.74
N PHE A 29 -1.08 18.21 -4.82
CA PHE A 29 -1.68 17.58 -6.01
C PHE A 29 -2.13 16.14 -5.76
N LEU A 30 -1.43 15.43 -4.87
CA LEU A 30 -1.84 14.10 -4.43
C LEU A 30 -3.21 14.13 -3.74
N PHE A 31 -3.49 15.15 -2.91
CA PHE A 31 -4.78 15.28 -2.25
C PHE A 31 -5.92 15.47 -3.25
N GLY A 32 -5.70 16.28 -4.28
CA GLY A 32 -6.69 16.47 -5.35
C GLY A 32 -7.11 15.17 -6.04
N ASP A 33 -6.11 14.34 -6.37
CA ASP A 33 -6.32 13.03 -6.98
C ASP A 33 -6.99 12.02 -6.02
N LEU A 34 -6.65 12.06 -4.73
CA LEU A 34 -7.33 11.28 -3.70
C LEU A 34 -8.80 11.71 -3.52
N THR A 35 -9.11 13.01 -3.60
CA THR A 35 -10.48 13.52 -3.50
C THR A 35 -11.34 13.00 -4.65
N LEU A 36 -10.90 13.12 -5.91
CA LEU A 36 -11.65 12.57 -7.05
C LEU A 36 -11.88 11.07 -6.89
N ARG A 37 -10.81 10.30 -6.58
CA ARG A 37 -10.90 8.85 -6.39
C ARG A 37 -11.95 8.49 -5.36
N GLY A 38 -11.89 9.08 -4.17
CA GLY A 38 -12.85 8.81 -3.10
C GLY A 38 -14.29 9.22 -3.47
N THR A 39 -14.47 10.37 -4.12
CA THR A 39 -15.79 10.85 -4.53
C THR A 39 -16.44 9.98 -5.60
N LEU A 40 -15.71 9.65 -6.68
CA LEU A 40 -16.25 8.85 -7.79
C LEU A 40 -16.43 7.39 -7.40
N GLN A 41 -15.50 6.81 -6.64
CA GLN A 41 -15.66 5.45 -6.13
C GLN A 41 -16.84 5.36 -5.15
N GLY A 42 -17.10 6.41 -4.36
CA GLY A 42 -18.27 6.49 -3.47
C GLY A 42 -19.61 6.41 -4.19
N VAL A 43 -19.71 6.98 -5.41
CA VAL A 43 -20.92 6.86 -6.25
C VAL A 43 -20.91 5.61 -7.15
N GLY A 44 -19.88 4.76 -7.04
CA GLY A 44 -19.75 3.50 -7.78
C GLY A 44 -19.06 3.62 -9.14
N ASP A 45 -18.40 4.74 -9.44
CA ASP A 45 -17.61 4.90 -10.66
C ASP A 45 -16.12 4.65 -10.41
N SER A 46 -15.66 3.46 -10.79
CA SER A 46 -14.26 3.05 -10.73
C SER A 46 -13.47 3.32 -12.02
N LEU A 47 -14.15 3.56 -13.14
CA LEU A 47 -13.50 3.67 -14.46
C LEU A 47 -12.94 5.06 -14.71
N THR A 48 -13.66 6.12 -14.32
CA THR A 48 -13.17 7.49 -14.51
C THR A 48 -11.86 7.74 -13.77
N PRO A 49 -11.70 7.36 -12.48
CA PRO A 49 -10.41 7.50 -11.81
C PRO A 49 -9.30 6.63 -12.44
N LEU A 50 -9.65 5.46 -12.98
CA LEU A 50 -8.69 4.61 -13.70
C LEU A 50 -8.14 5.31 -14.95
N TYR A 51 -9.00 5.94 -15.76
CA TYR A 51 -8.57 6.67 -16.95
C TYR A 51 -7.68 7.87 -16.61
N VAL A 52 -8.04 8.64 -15.58
CA VAL A 52 -7.22 9.77 -15.11
C VAL A 52 -5.86 9.28 -14.62
N GLN A 53 -5.82 8.22 -13.81
CA GLN A 53 -4.58 7.63 -13.32
C GLN A 53 -3.71 7.10 -14.47
N THR A 54 -4.32 6.46 -15.47
CA THR A 54 -3.63 5.93 -16.65
C THR A 54 -3.01 7.06 -17.46
N ALA A 55 -3.76 8.14 -17.72
CA ALA A 55 -3.22 9.31 -18.40
C ALA A 55 -2.04 9.93 -17.64
N SER A 56 -2.11 10.02 -16.31
CA SER A 56 -1.01 10.50 -15.47
C SER A 56 0.24 9.60 -15.58
N VAL A 57 0.06 8.28 -15.53
CA VAL A 57 1.17 7.32 -15.66
C VAL A 57 1.79 7.39 -17.06
N VAL A 58 0.99 7.44 -18.12
CA VAL A 58 1.49 7.58 -19.50
C VAL A 58 2.28 8.87 -19.67
N LEU A 59 1.76 9.98 -19.14
CA LEU A 59 2.46 11.26 -19.15
C LEU A 59 3.79 11.17 -18.39
N ASN A 60 3.81 10.53 -17.21
CA ASN A 60 5.03 10.35 -16.43
C ASN A 60 6.09 9.54 -17.21
N VAL A 61 5.69 8.41 -17.82
CA VAL A 61 6.57 7.56 -18.64
C VAL A 61 7.17 8.31 -19.82
N VAL A 62 6.43 9.26 -20.42
CA VAL A 62 6.94 10.10 -21.51
C VAL A 62 7.88 11.20 -21.00
N LEU A 63 7.54 11.83 -19.88
CA LEU A 63 8.33 12.93 -19.30
C LEU A 63 9.65 12.46 -18.66
N ASP A 64 9.70 11.22 -18.16
CA ASP A 64 10.88 10.69 -17.47
C ASP A 64 12.13 10.72 -18.38
N PRO A 65 12.16 10.10 -19.58
CA PRO A 65 13.33 10.17 -20.45
C PRO A 65 13.73 11.60 -20.84
N ILE A 66 12.75 12.48 -21.04
CA ILE A 66 12.96 13.87 -21.44
C ILE A 66 13.71 14.64 -20.36
N PHE A 67 13.31 14.52 -19.10
CA PHE A 67 13.95 15.25 -18.00
C PHE A 67 15.19 14.56 -17.45
N ILE A 68 15.24 13.22 -17.47
CA ILE A 68 16.39 12.46 -16.97
C ILE A 68 17.58 12.64 -17.91
N PHE A 69 17.41 12.34 -19.20
CA PHE A 69 18.50 12.35 -20.17
C PHE A 69 18.72 13.72 -20.83
N GLY A 70 17.74 14.61 -20.71
CA GLY A 70 17.71 15.86 -21.47
C GLY A 70 17.32 15.58 -22.92
N TRP A 71 16.43 16.41 -23.47
CA TRP A 71 16.01 16.31 -24.87
C TRP A 71 15.87 17.71 -25.46
N GLY A 72 16.59 17.96 -26.56
CA GLY A 72 16.55 19.25 -27.26
C GLY A 72 17.05 20.40 -26.36
N PRO A 73 16.24 21.44 -26.08
CA PRO A 73 16.65 22.57 -25.25
C PRO A 73 16.66 22.28 -23.74
N ILE A 74 16.13 21.12 -23.31
CA ILE A 74 16.04 20.76 -21.89
C ILE A 74 17.35 20.08 -21.48
N PRO A 75 18.11 20.63 -20.51
CA PRO A 75 19.32 20.00 -20.01
C PRO A 75 19.00 18.71 -19.25
N ALA A 76 19.95 17.78 -19.22
CA ALA A 76 19.83 16.55 -18.44
C ALA A 76 19.80 16.86 -16.94
N MET A 77 18.71 16.48 -16.25
CA MET A 77 18.53 16.72 -14.82
C MET A 77 18.70 15.45 -13.97
N GLU A 78 19.04 14.31 -14.59
CA GLU A 78 19.27 13.02 -13.92
C GLU A 78 18.16 12.67 -12.91
N VAL A 79 18.52 12.47 -11.64
CA VAL A 79 17.59 12.11 -10.55
C VAL A 79 16.55 13.20 -10.28
N ALA A 80 16.92 14.48 -10.39
CA ALA A 80 15.98 15.58 -10.22
C ALA A 80 14.95 15.61 -11.35
N GLY A 81 15.34 15.16 -12.55
CA GLY A 81 14.43 15.05 -13.70
C GLY A 81 13.27 14.09 -13.45
N ALA A 82 13.53 12.92 -12.85
CA ALA A 82 12.49 11.96 -12.47
C ALA A 82 11.48 12.54 -11.46
N ALA A 83 11.96 13.36 -10.51
CA ALA A 83 11.09 14.02 -9.55
C ALA A 83 10.18 15.07 -10.22
N TRP A 84 10.73 15.87 -11.16
CA TRP A 84 9.96 16.85 -11.93
C TRP A 84 8.95 16.22 -12.87
N ALA A 85 9.29 15.12 -13.53
CA ALA A 85 8.38 14.34 -14.35
C ALA A 85 7.17 13.85 -13.52
N THR A 86 7.44 13.30 -12.33
CA THR A 86 6.40 12.86 -11.39
C THR A 86 5.55 14.04 -10.92
N PHE A 87 6.18 15.19 -10.65
CA PHE A 87 5.50 16.40 -10.22
C PHE A 87 4.50 16.88 -11.27
N LEU A 88 4.95 17.04 -12.51
CA LEU A 88 4.11 17.50 -13.62
C LEU A 88 2.99 16.51 -13.94
N ALA A 89 3.28 15.21 -13.94
CA ALA A 89 2.27 14.18 -14.17
C ALA A 89 1.16 14.20 -13.11
N ARG A 90 1.51 14.42 -11.83
CA ARG A 90 0.54 14.54 -10.74
C ARG A 90 -0.22 15.87 -10.79
N MET A 91 0.44 16.96 -11.15
CA MET A 91 -0.21 18.26 -11.36
C MET A 91 -1.30 18.14 -12.43
N VAL A 92 -0.99 17.52 -13.57
CA VAL A 92 -1.98 17.27 -14.64
C VAL A 92 -3.11 16.36 -14.16
N SER A 93 -2.80 15.26 -13.46
CA SER A 93 -3.83 14.38 -12.87
C SER A 93 -4.78 15.13 -11.95
N CYS A 94 -4.23 15.98 -11.09
CA CYS A 94 -4.95 16.83 -10.16
C CYS A 94 -5.83 17.86 -10.89
N SER A 95 -5.29 18.52 -11.92
CA SER A 95 -6.05 19.47 -12.74
C SER A 95 -7.22 18.79 -13.47
N LEU A 96 -6.99 17.63 -14.09
CA LEU A 96 -8.05 16.84 -14.73
C LEU A 96 -9.10 16.39 -13.72
N SER A 97 -8.66 15.94 -12.53
CA SER A 97 -9.53 15.55 -11.43
C SER A 97 -10.47 16.67 -11.02
N MET A 98 -9.94 17.88 -10.85
CA MET A 98 -10.74 19.05 -10.49
C MET A 98 -11.68 19.45 -11.62
N ALA A 99 -11.22 19.44 -12.86
CA ALA A 99 -12.06 19.72 -14.02
C ALA A 99 -13.28 18.78 -14.09
N PHE A 100 -13.10 17.48 -13.83
CA PHE A 100 -14.22 16.52 -13.79
C PHE A 100 -15.22 16.80 -12.65
N LEU A 101 -14.72 17.10 -11.45
CA LEU A 101 -15.56 17.40 -10.29
C LEU A 101 -16.37 18.70 -10.44
N PHE A 102 -15.78 19.74 -11.03
CA PHE A 102 -16.45 21.02 -11.27
C PHE A 102 -17.35 20.99 -12.52
N GLY A 103 -16.99 20.23 -13.56
CA GLY A 103 -17.78 20.08 -14.78
C GLY A 103 -19.12 19.37 -14.56
N GLY A 104 -19.26 18.61 -13.47
CA GLY A 104 -20.49 17.87 -13.16
C GLY A 104 -20.59 16.52 -13.85
N PHE A 105 -19.45 15.85 -14.06
CA PHE A 105 -19.41 14.57 -14.73
C PHE A 105 -20.08 13.47 -13.86
N LYS A 106 -20.91 12.62 -14.48
CA LYS A 106 -21.62 11.49 -13.84
C LYS A 106 -22.28 11.82 -12.48
N ARG A 107 -23.10 12.88 -12.46
CA ARG A 107 -24.00 13.28 -11.35
C ARG A 107 -23.33 13.86 -10.10
N VAL A 108 -22.01 13.96 -10.04
CA VAL A 108 -21.33 14.70 -8.96
C VAL A 108 -20.85 16.03 -9.50
N ARG A 109 -21.41 17.13 -8.96
CA ARG A 109 -20.96 18.50 -9.28
C ARG A 109 -20.63 19.23 -7.98
N VAL A 110 -19.38 19.62 -7.83
CA VAL A 110 -18.96 20.50 -6.74
C VAL A 110 -19.46 21.92 -7.03
N ARG A 111 -20.22 22.49 -6.11
CA ARG A 111 -20.65 23.90 -6.17
C ARG A 111 -19.91 24.67 -5.09
N PHE A 112 -19.14 25.69 -5.46
CA PHE A 112 -18.41 26.54 -4.51
C PHE A 112 -19.26 27.05 -3.33
N PRO A 113 -20.53 27.50 -3.52
CA PRO A 113 -21.35 27.96 -2.40
C PRO A 113 -21.67 26.90 -1.34
N LEU A 114 -21.58 25.61 -1.69
CA LEU A 114 -21.83 24.47 -0.79
C LEU A 114 -20.57 23.98 -0.07
N MET A 115 -19.38 24.55 -0.36
CA MET A 115 -18.12 24.20 0.31
C MET A 115 -17.99 24.87 1.69
N ARG A 116 -19.00 24.67 2.55
CA ARG A 116 -18.95 25.14 3.93
C ARG A 116 -18.53 23.99 4.85
N PRO A 117 -17.59 24.20 5.79
CA PRO A 117 -17.18 23.17 6.73
C PRO A 117 -18.38 22.71 7.58
N ASN A 118 -18.80 21.46 7.40
CA ASN A 118 -19.80 20.84 8.28
C ASN A 118 -19.07 20.07 9.38
N ARG A 119 -19.27 20.48 10.65
CA ARG A 119 -18.65 19.83 11.81
C ARG A 119 -18.99 18.33 11.91
N ALA A 120 -20.22 17.95 11.57
CA ALA A 120 -20.64 16.55 11.61
C ALA A 120 -19.84 15.71 10.60
N THR A 121 -19.74 16.19 9.35
CA THR A 121 -18.97 15.52 8.29
C THR A 121 -17.48 15.48 8.60
N LEU A 122 -16.90 16.58 9.10
CA LEU A 122 -15.49 16.64 9.48
C LEU A 122 -15.17 15.69 10.65
N SER A 123 -16.06 15.61 11.65
CA SER A 123 -15.93 14.69 12.77
C SER A 123 -15.97 13.23 12.30
N LEU A 124 -16.92 12.89 11.41
CA LEU A 124 -17.04 11.56 10.84
C LEU A 124 -15.80 11.18 10.01
N MET A 125 -15.38 12.07 9.11
CA MET A 125 -14.15 11.88 8.30
C MET A 125 -12.93 11.67 9.20
N SER A 126 -12.80 12.44 10.28
CA SER A 126 -11.68 12.32 11.21
C SER A 126 -11.75 11.02 12.01
N ARG A 127 -12.93 10.62 12.49
CA ARG A 127 -13.17 9.38 13.25
C ARG A 127 -12.81 8.13 12.43
N ILE A 128 -13.02 8.16 11.11
CA ILE A 128 -12.71 7.04 10.20
C ILE A 128 -11.27 7.15 9.68
N GLY A 129 -10.88 8.34 9.19
CA GLY A 129 -9.61 8.59 8.53
C GLY A 129 -8.40 8.63 9.46
N LEU A 130 -8.49 9.25 10.64
CA LEU A 130 -7.33 9.36 11.55
C LEU A 130 -6.83 8.00 12.02
N PRO A 131 -7.67 7.05 12.49
CA PRO A 131 -7.16 5.73 12.89
C PRO A 131 -6.51 4.98 11.71
N ALA A 132 -7.09 5.08 10.51
CA ALA A 132 -6.51 4.45 9.32
C ALA A 132 -5.15 5.07 8.96
N ALA A 133 -5.04 6.40 9.01
CA ALA A 133 -3.80 7.12 8.77
C ALA A 133 -2.73 6.77 9.80
N ILE A 134 -3.07 6.75 11.10
CA ILE A 134 -2.15 6.34 12.18
C ILE A 134 -1.67 4.90 11.92
N GLY A 135 -2.57 3.97 11.64
CA GLY A 135 -2.22 2.58 11.37
C GLY A 135 -1.25 2.42 10.19
N GLN A 136 -1.44 3.18 9.11
CA GLN A 136 -0.55 3.17 7.94
C GLN A 136 0.79 3.87 8.20
N SER A 137 0.78 5.01 8.91
CA SER A 137 2.00 5.73 9.27
C SER A 137 2.90 4.89 10.19
N PHE A 138 2.33 4.26 11.22
CA PHE A 138 3.06 3.33 12.07
C PHE A 138 3.54 2.10 11.30
N SER A 139 2.76 1.61 10.33
CA SER A 139 3.22 0.52 9.47
C SER A 139 4.45 0.94 8.64
N SER A 140 4.42 2.15 8.07
CA SER A 140 5.53 2.70 7.28
C SER A 140 6.80 2.87 8.12
N LEU A 141 6.66 3.38 9.35
CA LEU A 141 7.78 3.50 10.30
C LEU A 141 8.34 2.12 10.69
N GLY A 142 7.49 1.13 10.92
CA GLY A 142 7.96 -0.21 11.25
C GLY A 142 8.68 -0.89 10.09
N PHE A 143 8.29 -0.62 8.83
CA PHE A 143 9.05 -1.08 7.66
C PHE A 143 10.45 -0.45 7.58
N ALA A 144 10.61 0.81 7.98
CA ALA A 144 11.93 1.44 8.07
C ALA A 144 12.82 0.75 9.12
N VAL A 145 12.27 0.39 10.29
CA VAL A 145 12.99 -0.39 11.31
C VAL A 145 13.34 -1.79 10.79
N MET A 146 12.40 -2.48 10.15
CA MET A 146 12.65 -3.79 9.54
C MET A 146 13.75 -3.73 8.48
N GLN A 147 13.81 -2.68 7.67
CA GLN A 147 14.89 -2.49 6.71
C GLN A 147 16.24 -2.32 7.43
N GLY A 148 16.28 -1.59 8.55
CA GLY A 148 17.46 -1.48 9.40
C GLY A 148 17.94 -2.85 9.93
N VAL A 149 17.01 -3.71 10.36
CA VAL A 149 17.33 -5.09 10.79
C VAL A 149 17.89 -5.91 9.62
N VAL A 150 17.30 -5.83 8.44
CA VAL A 150 17.83 -6.56 7.26
C VAL A 150 19.24 -6.09 6.91
N ASN A 151 19.53 -4.79 7.06
CA ASN A 151 20.84 -4.22 6.76
C ASN A 151 21.96 -4.76 7.66
N SER A 152 21.66 -5.33 8.83
CA SER A 152 22.68 -5.90 9.73
C SER A 152 23.14 -7.31 9.35
N PHE A 153 22.48 -7.99 8.39
CA PHE A 153 22.81 -9.37 7.98
C PHE A 153 23.70 -9.47 6.73
N GLY A 154 24.19 -8.34 6.23
CA GLY A 154 25.18 -8.27 5.15
C GLY A 154 24.60 -8.10 3.73
N PRO A 155 25.46 -7.79 2.74
CA PRO A 155 25.04 -7.37 1.40
C PRO A 155 24.18 -8.40 0.65
N ALA A 156 24.50 -9.69 0.79
CA ALA A 156 23.77 -10.75 0.10
C ALA A 156 22.29 -10.85 0.56
N VAL A 157 22.05 -10.69 1.86
CA VAL A 157 20.70 -10.71 2.45
C VAL A 157 19.92 -9.45 2.06
N ILE A 158 20.59 -8.29 2.02
CA ILE A 158 19.99 -7.02 1.57
C ILE A 158 19.55 -7.14 0.10
N ALA A 159 20.40 -7.67 -0.76
CA ALA A 159 20.10 -7.88 -2.17
C ALA A 159 18.92 -8.85 -2.35
N ALA A 160 18.95 -9.98 -1.64
CA ALA A 160 17.86 -10.97 -1.66
C ALA A 160 16.53 -10.36 -1.18
N PHE A 161 16.55 -9.57 -0.10
CA PHE A 161 15.37 -8.87 0.40
C PHE A 161 14.83 -7.83 -0.59
N GLY A 162 15.72 -7.09 -1.27
CA GLY A 162 15.35 -6.12 -2.29
C GLY A 162 14.61 -6.76 -3.46
N VAL A 163 15.15 -7.86 -4.00
CA VAL A 163 14.49 -8.64 -5.07
C VAL A 163 13.18 -9.23 -4.55
N GLY A 164 13.19 -9.82 -3.35
CA GLY A 164 12.00 -10.38 -2.72
C GLY A 164 10.88 -9.36 -2.55
N ASN A 165 11.17 -8.14 -2.07
CA ASN A 165 10.19 -7.07 -1.94
C ASN A 165 9.58 -6.62 -3.26
N ARG A 166 10.36 -6.62 -4.36
CA ARG A 166 9.84 -6.29 -5.70
C ARG A 166 8.80 -7.32 -6.13
N VAL A 167 9.11 -8.60 -5.96
CA VAL A 167 8.19 -9.70 -6.28
C VAL A 167 6.96 -9.65 -5.37
N GLN A 168 7.14 -9.45 -4.07
CA GLN A 168 6.00 -9.33 -3.14
C GLN A 168 5.12 -8.12 -3.43
N SER A 169 5.70 -6.98 -3.83
CA SER A 169 4.95 -5.78 -4.21
C SER A 169 4.02 -6.05 -5.39
N PHE A 170 4.45 -6.85 -6.35
CA PHE A 170 3.64 -7.25 -7.51
C PHE A 170 2.37 -8.01 -7.08
N PHE A 171 2.45 -8.89 -6.08
CA PHE A 171 1.30 -9.61 -5.54
C PHE A 171 0.45 -8.76 -4.58
N ASN A 172 1.07 -7.83 -3.86
CA ASN A 172 0.35 -6.95 -2.94
C ASN A 172 -0.55 -5.94 -3.67
N MET A 173 -0.22 -5.53 -4.90
CA MET A 173 -1.04 -4.58 -5.66
C MET A 173 -2.45 -5.12 -5.99
N PRO A 174 -2.62 -6.33 -6.57
CA PRO A 174 -3.93 -6.95 -6.74
C PRO A 174 -4.71 -7.13 -5.43
N ALA A 175 -4.04 -7.55 -4.35
CA ALA A 175 -4.67 -7.71 -3.04
C ALA A 175 -5.25 -6.38 -2.51
N GLN A 176 -4.50 -5.27 -2.66
CA GLN A 176 -4.99 -3.93 -2.34
C GLN A 176 -6.16 -3.49 -3.23
N GLY A 177 -6.13 -3.83 -4.53
CA GLY A 177 -7.24 -3.58 -5.45
C GLY A 177 -8.53 -4.29 -5.01
N ILE A 178 -8.43 -5.58 -4.68
CA ILE A 178 -9.57 -6.37 -4.16
C ILE A 178 -10.05 -5.82 -2.82
N SER A 179 -9.13 -5.43 -1.93
CA SER A 179 -9.45 -4.79 -0.65
C SER A 179 -10.25 -3.50 -0.81
N GLN A 180 -9.82 -2.58 -1.68
CA GLN A 180 -10.53 -1.33 -1.94
C GLN A 180 -11.89 -1.57 -2.62
N GLY A 181 -11.95 -2.48 -3.60
CA GLY A 181 -13.22 -2.88 -4.22
C GLY A 181 -14.19 -3.49 -3.21
N THR A 182 -13.68 -4.31 -2.28
CA THR A 182 -14.46 -4.87 -1.17
C THR A 182 -14.98 -3.75 -0.27
N ALA A 183 -14.17 -2.77 0.10
CA ALA A 183 -14.59 -1.64 0.94
C ALA A 183 -15.74 -0.85 0.32
N ILE A 184 -15.65 -0.52 -0.97
CA ILE A 184 -16.69 0.23 -1.70
C ILE A 184 -18.01 -0.58 -1.74
N LEU A 185 -17.94 -1.83 -2.18
CA LEU A 185 -19.13 -2.67 -2.35
C LEU A 185 -19.79 -3.03 -1.02
N VAL A 186 -18.97 -3.33 0.01
CA VAL A 186 -19.45 -3.57 1.38
C VAL A 186 -20.09 -2.31 1.94
N GLY A 187 -19.44 -1.15 1.84
CA GLY A 187 -19.98 0.12 2.34
C GLY A 187 -21.31 0.46 1.68
N LYS A 188 -21.43 0.26 0.36
CA LYS A 188 -22.69 0.44 -0.36
C LYS A 188 -23.79 -0.49 0.16
N LYS A 189 -23.51 -1.78 0.35
CA LYS A 189 -24.51 -2.75 0.84
C LYS A 189 -24.89 -2.54 2.30
N LEU A 190 -23.97 -2.10 3.14
CA LEU A 190 -24.27 -1.71 4.52
C LEU A 190 -25.16 -0.45 4.56
N GLY A 191 -24.91 0.52 3.68
CA GLY A 191 -25.78 1.69 3.50
C GLY A 191 -27.17 1.34 2.95
N GLU A 192 -27.30 0.27 2.17
CA GLU A 192 -28.60 -0.30 1.76
C GLU A 192 -29.28 -1.17 2.86
N HIS A 193 -28.73 -1.21 4.08
CA HIS A 193 -29.13 -2.11 5.18
C HIS A 193 -29.08 -3.61 4.83
N LYS A 194 -28.34 -4.00 3.80
CA LYS A 194 -28.20 -5.39 3.30
C LYS A 194 -26.92 -6.04 3.82
N SER A 195 -26.84 -6.21 5.13
CA SER A 195 -25.64 -6.74 5.82
C SER A 195 -25.28 -8.19 5.42
N GLY A 196 -26.27 -9.00 5.00
CA GLY A 196 -26.05 -10.34 4.45
C GLY A 196 -25.33 -10.33 3.10
N GLU A 197 -25.74 -9.45 2.19
CA GLU A 197 -25.08 -9.25 0.90
C GLU A 197 -23.66 -8.70 1.09
N ALA A 198 -23.48 -7.74 2.02
CA ALA A 198 -22.15 -7.23 2.38
C ALA A 198 -21.20 -8.34 2.84
N ALA A 199 -21.67 -9.27 3.68
CA ALA A 199 -20.87 -10.42 4.12
C ALA A 199 -20.54 -11.37 2.97
N SER A 200 -21.48 -11.60 2.04
CA SER A 200 -21.25 -12.41 0.85
C SER A 200 -20.16 -11.81 -0.05
N ILE A 201 -20.19 -10.48 -0.26
CA ILE A 201 -19.18 -9.75 -1.04
C ILE A 201 -17.79 -9.90 -0.42
N ALA A 202 -17.66 -9.69 0.89
CA ALA A 202 -16.39 -9.85 1.59
C ALA A 202 -15.86 -11.29 1.52
N LYS A 203 -16.73 -12.30 1.68
CA LYS A 203 -16.36 -13.73 1.53
C LYS A 203 -15.89 -14.06 0.11
N ARG A 204 -16.58 -13.55 -0.91
CA ARG A 204 -16.17 -13.72 -2.31
C ARG A 204 -14.84 -13.02 -2.59
N GLY A 205 -14.62 -11.82 -2.05
CA GLY A 205 -13.34 -11.11 -2.13
C GLY A 205 -12.20 -11.92 -1.50
N LEU A 206 -12.43 -12.52 -0.33
CA LEU A 206 -11.46 -13.40 0.33
C LEU A 206 -11.13 -14.63 -0.53
N LEU A 207 -12.14 -15.26 -1.12
CA LEU A 207 -11.95 -16.43 -1.97
C LEU A 207 -11.17 -16.08 -3.25
N ILE A 208 -11.55 -15.02 -3.96
CA ILE A 208 -10.90 -14.59 -5.20
C ILE A 208 -9.44 -14.19 -4.92
N CYS A 209 -9.21 -13.36 -3.89
CA CYS A 209 -7.87 -12.94 -3.50
C CYS A 209 -7.02 -14.13 -3.04
N GLY A 210 -7.61 -15.00 -2.20
CA GLY A 210 -6.95 -16.21 -1.69
C GLY A 210 -6.49 -17.12 -2.83
N ILE A 211 -7.35 -17.45 -3.79
CA ILE A 211 -7.01 -18.30 -4.93
C ILE A 211 -5.92 -17.64 -5.78
N PHE A 212 -6.12 -16.38 -6.18
CA PHE A 212 -5.18 -15.68 -7.06
C PHE A 212 -3.78 -15.57 -6.45
N ILE A 213 -3.68 -15.12 -5.20
CA ILE A 213 -2.40 -14.95 -4.52
C ILE A 213 -1.77 -16.29 -4.14
N SER A 214 -2.57 -17.30 -3.77
CA SER A 214 -2.01 -18.63 -3.45
C SER A 214 -1.42 -19.32 -4.68
N ILE A 215 -2.06 -19.21 -5.85
CA ILE A 215 -1.49 -19.73 -7.10
C ILE A 215 -0.19 -18.99 -7.43
N GLY A 216 -0.21 -17.67 -7.39
CA GLY A 216 0.96 -16.84 -7.68
C GLY A 216 2.14 -17.11 -6.75
N MET A 217 1.90 -17.13 -5.44
CA MET A 217 2.95 -17.41 -4.46
C MET A 217 3.36 -18.89 -4.45
N GLY A 218 2.48 -19.82 -4.81
CA GLY A 218 2.83 -21.22 -5.04
C GLY A 218 3.84 -21.38 -6.19
N LEU A 219 3.64 -20.65 -7.29
CA LEU A 219 4.62 -20.61 -8.39
C LEU A 219 5.94 -19.99 -7.96
N VAL A 220 5.93 -18.89 -7.18
CA VAL A 220 7.15 -18.27 -6.64
C VAL A 220 7.87 -19.20 -5.66
N MET A 221 7.15 -19.99 -4.88
CA MET A 221 7.74 -20.96 -3.97
C MET A 221 8.53 -22.05 -4.71
N ILE A 222 8.05 -22.49 -5.88
CA ILE A 222 8.67 -23.54 -6.70
C ILE A 222 9.77 -22.95 -7.59
N TYR A 223 9.49 -21.86 -8.29
CA TYR A 223 10.35 -21.27 -9.32
C TYR A 223 11.13 -20.03 -8.84
N GLY A 224 11.08 -19.70 -7.55
CA GLY A 224 11.70 -18.49 -6.99
C GLY A 224 13.19 -18.34 -7.27
N LYS A 225 13.91 -19.46 -7.47
CA LYS A 225 15.32 -19.45 -7.92
C LYS A 225 15.49 -18.70 -9.24
N TYR A 226 14.67 -19.01 -10.23
CA TYR A 226 14.74 -18.39 -11.56
C TYR A 226 14.36 -16.91 -11.50
N VAL A 227 13.41 -16.56 -10.63
CA VAL A 227 13.02 -15.17 -10.40
C VAL A 227 14.19 -14.37 -9.85
N ILE A 228 14.97 -14.90 -8.90
CA ILE A 228 16.13 -14.18 -8.35
C ILE A 228 17.27 -14.11 -9.37
N MET A 229 17.53 -15.20 -10.08
CA MET A 229 18.59 -15.27 -11.09
C MET A 229 18.37 -14.26 -12.23
N PHE A 230 17.13 -13.90 -12.53
CA PHE A 230 16.82 -12.83 -13.47
C PHE A 230 17.33 -11.45 -13.02
N PHE A 231 17.42 -11.20 -11.71
CA PHE A 231 17.90 -9.92 -11.17
C PHE A 231 19.39 -9.94 -10.80
N VAL A 232 19.87 -11.05 -10.23
CA VAL A 232 21.21 -11.14 -9.66
C VAL A 232 21.80 -12.52 -9.91
N ASN A 233 23.02 -12.57 -10.47
CA ASN A 233 23.79 -13.79 -10.71
C ASN A 233 24.86 -13.99 -9.62
N ASP A 234 24.43 -14.02 -8.36
CA ASP A 234 25.29 -14.30 -7.20
C ASP A 234 24.72 -15.52 -6.45
N PRO A 235 25.50 -16.62 -6.30
CA PRO A 235 25.04 -17.83 -5.63
C PRO A 235 24.53 -17.62 -4.21
N ASP A 236 25.14 -16.74 -3.42
CA ASP A 236 24.77 -16.50 -2.02
C ASP A 236 23.44 -15.73 -1.94
N VAL A 237 23.26 -14.74 -2.82
CA VAL A 237 21.99 -14.00 -2.97
C VAL A 237 20.86 -14.94 -3.38
N ILE A 238 21.12 -15.84 -4.32
CA ILE A 238 20.15 -16.83 -4.78
C ILE A 238 19.75 -17.78 -3.64
N ALA A 239 20.72 -18.28 -2.86
CA ALA A 239 20.45 -19.17 -1.73
C ALA A 239 19.55 -18.49 -0.67
N HIS A 240 19.91 -17.27 -0.25
CA HIS A 240 19.11 -16.50 0.71
C HIS A 240 17.73 -16.13 0.16
N GLY A 241 17.64 -15.75 -1.11
CA GLY A 241 16.35 -15.40 -1.72
C GLY A 241 15.43 -16.60 -1.89
N VAL A 242 15.94 -17.78 -2.24
CA VAL A 242 15.12 -19.01 -2.32
C VAL A 242 14.58 -19.38 -0.94
N GLN A 243 15.43 -19.30 0.09
CA GLN A 243 14.99 -19.53 1.47
C GLN A 243 13.91 -18.51 1.89
N MET A 244 14.12 -17.23 1.55
CA MET A 244 13.14 -16.17 1.77
C MET A 244 11.82 -16.50 1.08
N PHE A 245 11.80 -16.87 -0.21
CA PHE A 245 10.56 -17.16 -0.93
C PHE A 245 9.82 -18.37 -0.37
N ARG A 246 10.52 -19.44 0.05
CA ARG A 246 9.86 -20.60 0.66
C ARG A 246 9.06 -20.24 1.91
N ILE A 247 9.58 -19.34 2.73
CA ILE A 247 8.93 -18.93 3.99
C ILE A 247 7.91 -17.80 3.73
N THR A 248 8.32 -16.78 2.98
CA THR A 248 7.50 -15.57 2.78
C THR A 248 6.31 -15.80 1.84
N SER A 249 6.32 -16.84 1.00
CA SER A 249 5.18 -17.15 0.12
C SER A 249 3.89 -17.36 0.88
N ALA A 250 3.91 -18.16 1.96
CA ALA A 250 2.76 -18.33 2.83
C ALA A 250 2.38 -17.01 3.55
N SER A 251 3.39 -16.26 3.98
CA SER A 251 3.18 -14.96 4.66
C SER A 251 2.44 -13.94 3.80
N VAL A 252 2.73 -13.88 2.50
CA VAL A 252 2.08 -12.97 1.55
C VAL A 252 0.61 -13.35 1.34
N VAL A 253 0.30 -14.65 1.26
CA VAL A 253 -1.10 -15.12 1.20
C VAL A 253 -1.87 -14.68 2.44
N PHE A 254 -1.30 -14.85 3.64
CA PHE A 254 -1.98 -14.44 4.87
C PHE A 254 -2.19 -12.92 4.93
N PHE A 255 -1.18 -12.15 4.51
CA PHE A 255 -1.29 -10.70 4.43
C PHE A 255 -2.35 -10.25 3.41
N ALA A 256 -2.41 -10.88 2.24
CA ALA A 256 -3.40 -10.56 1.22
C ALA A 256 -4.83 -10.80 1.72
N LEU A 257 -5.08 -11.95 2.36
CA LEU A 257 -6.37 -12.23 2.98
C LEU A 257 -6.71 -11.21 4.08
N TYR A 258 -5.74 -10.87 4.93
CA TYR A 258 -5.90 -9.83 5.94
C TYR A 258 -6.29 -8.48 5.32
N THR A 259 -5.67 -8.06 4.21
CA THR A 259 -6.01 -6.80 3.55
C THR A 259 -7.46 -6.78 3.04
N VAL A 260 -8.01 -7.91 2.58
CA VAL A 260 -9.42 -7.98 2.17
C VAL A 260 -10.36 -7.81 3.37
N VAL A 261 -10.03 -8.44 4.51
CA VAL A 261 -10.78 -8.23 5.76
C VAL A 261 -10.73 -6.75 6.16
N MET A 262 -9.55 -6.11 6.10
CA MET A 262 -9.45 -4.67 6.35
C MET A 262 -10.36 -3.85 5.44
N GLY A 263 -10.46 -4.23 4.16
CA GLY A 263 -11.39 -3.60 3.20
C GLY A 263 -12.83 -3.66 3.68
N ALA A 264 -13.30 -4.82 4.13
CA ALA A 264 -14.65 -4.96 4.69
C ALA A 264 -14.88 -4.07 5.94
N PHE A 265 -13.91 -4.01 6.85
CA PHE A 265 -13.99 -3.14 8.03
C PHE A 265 -13.96 -1.64 7.67
N GLN A 266 -13.18 -1.24 6.67
CA GLN A 266 -13.18 0.14 6.15
C GLN A 266 -14.53 0.49 5.51
N GLY A 267 -15.12 -0.44 4.75
CA GLY A 267 -16.45 -0.26 4.17
C GLY A 267 -17.54 -0.03 5.22
N GLY A 268 -17.44 -0.68 6.38
CA GLY A 268 -18.32 -0.45 7.54
C GLY A 268 -17.93 0.74 8.44
N GLY A 269 -16.91 1.52 8.10
CA GLY A 269 -16.48 2.69 8.88
C GLY A 269 -15.74 2.36 10.19
N MET A 270 -15.44 1.08 10.47
CA MET A 270 -14.74 0.68 11.68
C MET A 270 -13.24 0.56 11.47
N THR A 271 -12.52 1.68 11.57
CA THR A 271 -11.07 1.72 11.31
C THR A 271 -10.20 1.57 12.55
N ARG A 272 -10.76 1.71 13.76
CA ARG A 272 -10.01 1.50 15.02
C ARG A 272 -9.45 0.08 15.16
N PRO A 273 -10.22 -1.01 14.94
CA PRO A 273 -9.68 -2.36 15.00
C PRO A 273 -8.54 -2.57 13.99
N ILE A 274 -8.68 -1.98 12.80
CA ILE A 274 -7.66 -2.04 11.74
C ILE A 274 -6.35 -1.41 12.20
N MET A 275 -6.41 -0.23 12.82
CA MET A 275 -5.26 0.46 13.38
C MET A 275 -4.54 -0.41 14.41
N VAL A 276 -5.28 -0.95 15.38
CA VAL A 276 -4.71 -1.80 16.44
C VAL A 276 -4.08 -3.06 15.85
N MET A 277 -4.76 -3.75 14.94
CA MET A 277 -4.23 -4.94 14.26
C MET A 277 -2.93 -4.64 13.49
N ASN A 278 -2.85 -3.52 12.77
CA ASN A 278 -1.63 -3.11 12.06
C ASN A 278 -0.47 -2.84 13.02
N ILE A 279 -0.71 -2.10 14.11
CA ILE A 279 0.31 -1.75 15.09
C ILE A 279 0.80 -3.02 15.80
N VAL A 280 -0.10 -3.85 16.33
CA VAL A 280 0.27 -5.08 17.03
C VAL A 280 1.00 -6.05 16.10
N ARG A 281 0.52 -6.23 14.87
CA ARG A 281 1.19 -7.11 13.89
C ARG A 281 2.62 -6.70 13.63
N LEU A 282 2.87 -5.41 13.42
CA LEU A 282 4.19 -4.95 13.01
C LEU A 282 5.10 -4.68 14.22
N TRP A 283 4.65 -3.86 15.16
CA TRP A 283 5.43 -3.44 16.32
C TRP A 283 5.36 -4.42 17.48
N GLY A 284 4.20 -5.04 17.74
CA GLY A 284 4.05 -6.00 18.82
C GLY A 284 4.62 -7.38 18.48
N LEU A 285 4.52 -7.80 17.22
CA LEU A 285 4.92 -9.13 16.78
C LEU A 285 6.16 -9.08 15.88
N ARG A 286 6.07 -8.48 14.69
CA ARG A 286 7.12 -8.63 13.67
C ARG A 286 8.47 -8.07 14.11
N VAL A 287 8.52 -6.84 14.63
CA VAL A 287 9.76 -6.18 15.03
C VAL A 287 10.45 -6.96 16.18
N PRO A 288 9.80 -7.26 17.31
CA PRO A 288 10.41 -8.05 18.38
C PRO A 288 10.86 -9.44 17.91
N LEU A 289 10.02 -10.15 17.15
CA LEU A 289 10.36 -11.46 16.61
C LEU A 289 11.56 -11.39 15.66
N SER A 290 11.71 -10.32 14.89
CA SER A 290 12.85 -10.15 13.98
C SER A 290 14.19 -9.94 14.70
N TYR A 291 14.19 -9.48 15.95
CA TYR A 291 15.39 -9.43 16.79
C TYR A 291 15.58 -10.74 17.59
N LEU A 292 14.50 -11.28 18.14
CA LEU A 292 14.55 -12.45 19.03
C LEU A 292 14.87 -13.75 18.28
N LEU A 293 14.23 -14.04 17.14
CA LEU A 293 14.44 -15.31 16.43
C LEU A 293 15.89 -15.49 15.93
N PRO A 294 16.55 -14.46 15.35
CA PRO A 294 17.95 -14.60 14.97
C PRO A 294 18.88 -14.79 16.17
N LEU A 295 18.64 -14.09 17.28
CA LEU A 295 19.51 -14.11 18.47
C LEU A 295 19.30 -15.35 19.35
N ALA A 296 18.05 -15.76 19.58
CA ALA A 296 17.72 -16.83 20.53
C ALA A 296 17.78 -18.24 19.92
N LEU A 297 17.52 -18.37 18.62
CA LEU A 297 17.47 -19.68 17.94
C LEU A 297 18.62 -19.89 16.94
N GLY A 298 19.55 -18.93 16.82
CA GLY A 298 20.67 -19.01 15.89
C GLY A 298 20.26 -19.09 14.41
N LEU A 299 19.01 -18.71 14.08
CA LEU A 299 18.42 -18.86 12.74
C LEU A 299 19.00 -17.90 11.69
N GLY A 300 19.94 -17.02 12.07
CA GLY A 300 20.54 -16.03 11.18
C GLY A 300 19.48 -15.15 10.50
N SER A 301 19.66 -14.86 9.21
CA SER A 301 18.73 -14.06 8.41
C SER A 301 17.35 -14.71 8.23
N SER A 302 17.22 -16.02 8.44
CA SER A 302 15.94 -16.72 8.29
C SER A 302 14.94 -16.39 9.38
N GLY A 303 15.40 -15.93 10.54
CA GLY A 303 14.54 -15.47 11.64
C GLY A 303 13.64 -14.29 11.23
N ILE A 304 14.10 -13.43 10.31
CA ILE A 304 13.33 -12.31 9.77
C ILE A 304 12.12 -12.85 8.98
N TRP A 305 12.32 -13.87 8.14
CA TRP A 305 11.26 -14.45 7.32
C TRP A 305 10.19 -15.13 8.18
N TRP A 306 10.63 -15.84 9.22
CA TRP A 306 9.72 -16.45 10.19
C TRP A 306 8.93 -15.41 10.99
N ALA A 307 9.58 -14.32 11.42
CA ALA A 307 8.88 -13.20 12.05
C ALA A 307 7.80 -12.62 11.13
N MET A 308 8.07 -12.50 9.82
CA MET A 308 7.07 -12.08 8.84
C MET A 308 5.91 -13.06 8.70
N LEU A 309 6.18 -14.36 8.64
CA LEU A 309 5.15 -15.40 8.55
C LEU A 309 4.25 -15.40 9.79
N ILE A 310 4.85 -15.49 10.98
CA ILE A 310 4.12 -15.59 12.25
C ILE A 310 3.26 -14.35 12.48
N SER A 311 3.82 -13.15 12.26
CA SER A 311 3.06 -11.90 12.43
C SER A 311 1.84 -11.83 11.49
N ASN A 312 2.00 -12.18 10.21
CA ASN A 312 0.91 -12.16 9.25
C ASN A 312 -0.13 -13.27 9.50
N PHE A 313 0.31 -14.45 9.95
CA PHE A 313 -0.59 -15.54 10.31
C PHE A 313 -1.46 -15.17 11.52
N LEU A 314 -0.85 -14.66 12.60
CA LEU A 314 -1.57 -14.29 13.82
C LEU A 314 -2.54 -13.13 13.58
N VAL A 315 -2.16 -12.11 12.81
CA VAL A 315 -3.10 -11.02 12.49
C VAL A 315 -4.26 -11.51 11.63
N LEU A 316 -4.03 -12.46 10.71
CA LEU A 316 -5.09 -13.00 9.88
C LEU A 316 -6.11 -13.72 10.76
N LEU A 317 -5.66 -14.62 11.65
CA LEU A 317 -6.54 -15.32 12.59
C LEU A 317 -7.35 -14.35 13.44
N TRP A 318 -6.70 -13.31 13.98
CA TRP A 318 -7.38 -12.29 14.76
C TRP A 318 -8.40 -11.52 13.93
N SER A 319 -8.06 -11.15 12.69
CA SER A 319 -8.96 -10.44 11.78
C SER A 319 -10.16 -11.28 11.36
N LEU A 320 -9.97 -12.59 11.11
CA LEU A 320 -11.05 -13.52 10.77
C LEU A 320 -11.97 -13.78 11.95
N TYR A 321 -11.44 -13.84 13.16
CA TYR A 321 -12.23 -13.93 14.39
C TYR A 321 -13.13 -12.70 14.56
N LEU A 322 -12.58 -11.49 14.41
CA LEU A 322 -13.38 -10.25 14.48
C LEU A 322 -14.37 -10.16 13.31
N PHE A 323 -13.99 -10.62 12.12
CA PHE A 323 -14.88 -10.68 10.96
C PHE A 323 -16.07 -11.62 11.21
N GLY A 324 -15.83 -12.78 11.82
CA GLY A 324 -16.85 -13.77 12.19
C GLY A 324 -17.83 -13.27 13.25
N LYS A 325 -17.37 -12.44 14.20
CA LYS A 325 -18.25 -11.77 15.17
C LYS A 325 -19.24 -10.78 14.54
N GLY A 326 -19.02 -10.37 13.30
CA GLY A 326 -19.93 -9.45 12.60
C GLY A 326 -19.93 -8.02 13.13
N SER A 327 -19.00 -7.67 14.02
CA SER A 327 -18.91 -6.32 14.63
C SER A 327 -18.73 -5.21 13.58
N TRP A 328 -18.25 -5.55 12.39
CA TRP A 328 -18.01 -4.63 11.28
C TRP A 328 -19.24 -4.26 10.45
N LYS A 329 -20.39 -4.91 10.69
CA LYS A 329 -21.65 -4.64 9.98
C LYS A 329 -22.35 -3.40 10.57
N VAL A 330 -21.68 -2.26 10.53
CA VAL A 330 -22.20 -0.99 11.05
C VAL A 330 -22.73 -0.16 9.88
N THR A 331 -23.94 0.36 10.02
CA THR A 331 -24.48 1.39 9.12
C THR A 331 -24.07 2.76 9.66
N LEU A 332 -23.52 3.61 8.80
CA LEU A 332 -23.13 4.98 9.16
C LEU A 332 -24.28 5.93 8.81
N ASP A 333 -25.08 6.28 9.81
CA ASP A 333 -26.10 7.31 9.65
C ASP A 333 -25.54 8.68 10.04
N LEU A 334 -25.76 9.70 9.19
CA LEU A 334 -25.27 11.06 9.42
C LEU A 334 -26.04 11.81 10.53
N GLU A 335 -27.16 11.25 10.99
CA GLU A 335 -28.09 11.85 11.96
C GLU A 335 -27.79 11.42 13.42
N THR A 336 -26.76 10.60 13.65
CA THR A 336 -26.28 10.19 14.98
C THR A 336 -24.84 10.64 15.23
#